data_AF-A0A966WBA8-F1
#
_entry.id   AF-A0A966WBA8-F1
#
_cell.length_a   1.000
_cell.length_b   1.000
_cell.length_c   1.000
_cell.angle_alpha   90.00
_cell.angle_beta   90.00
_cell.angle_gamma   90.00
#
_symmetry.space_group_name_H-M   'P 1'
#
loop_
_entity.id
_entity.type
_entity.pdbx_description
1 polymer ?
#
loop_
_entity_poly.entity_id
_entity_poly.type
_entity_poly.pdbx_seq_one_letter_code
_entity_poly.pdbx_strand_id
1 'polypeptide(L)'
;MDDAAAMRLALDEVRRAMAYGDVPVGAVVVRDSEVIAAACNERELRNDPTAHAEVIALRAAAKRVGSWRLTDCTLYVTLEPCTMCAGAIINSRVGTVVFGAGAVIVDATVQGMGRGPGNVRTEYVVMELTRR
;
A
#
# COMPACT_ATOMS: atom_id res chain seq x y z
N MET A 1 -8.98 9.86 -11.02
CA MET A 1 -8.97 8.40 -10.85
C MET A 1 -9.63 8.11 -9.52
N ASP A 2 -10.57 7.18 -9.48
CA ASP A 2 -11.22 6.77 -8.22
C ASP A 2 -10.42 5.69 -7.49
N ASP A 3 -10.76 5.46 -6.21
CA ASP A 3 -10.06 4.51 -5.35
C ASP A 3 -10.15 3.07 -5.86
N ALA A 4 -11.28 2.70 -6.46
CA ALA A 4 -11.48 1.34 -6.98
C ALA A 4 -10.60 1.08 -8.21
N ALA A 5 -10.44 2.06 -9.10
CA ALA A 5 -9.54 2.00 -10.24
C ALA A 5 -8.08 1.92 -9.79
N ALA A 6 -7.68 2.75 -8.82
CA ALA A 6 -6.33 2.71 -8.27
C ALA A 6 -6.01 1.36 -7.57
N MET A 7 -6.96 0.81 -6.81
CA MET A 7 -6.80 -0.50 -6.18
C MET A 7 -6.71 -1.64 -7.21
N ARG A 8 -7.46 -1.59 -8.32
CA ARG A 8 -7.33 -2.59 -9.39
C ARG A 8 -5.91 -2.60 -9.97
N LEU A 9 -5.30 -1.44 -10.14
CA LEU A 9 -3.90 -1.35 -10.58
C LEU A 9 -2.94 -1.96 -9.54
N ALA A 10 -3.18 -1.75 -8.25
CA ALA A 10 -2.41 -2.42 -7.19
C ALA A 10 -2.59 -3.94 -7.21
N LEU A 11 -3.79 -4.44 -7.51
CA LEU A 11 -4.05 -5.88 -7.69
C LEU A 11 -3.39 -6.44 -8.95
N ASP A 12 -3.22 -5.65 -10.01
CA ASP A 12 -2.49 -6.10 -11.20
C ASP A 12 -1.01 -6.36 -10.91
N GLU A 13 -0.40 -5.56 -10.01
CA GLU A 13 0.97 -5.74 -9.53
C GLU A 13 1.16 -7.05 -8.74
N VAL A 14 0.13 -7.57 -8.10
CA VAL A 14 0.19 -8.86 -7.37
C VAL A 14 0.64 -10.00 -8.29
N ARG A 15 0.20 -10.00 -9.55
CA ARG A 15 0.59 -11.05 -10.52
C ARG A 15 2.09 -11.07 -10.76
N ARG A 16 2.77 -9.92 -10.65
CA ARG A 16 4.23 -9.84 -10.79
C ARG A 16 4.94 -10.48 -9.60
N ALA A 17 4.53 -10.19 -8.35
CA ALA A 17 5.07 -10.85 -7.15
C ALA A 17 4.95 -12.37 -7.21
N MET A 18 3.81 -12.87 -7.68
CA MET A 18 3.57 -14.30 -7.82
C MET A 18 4.51 -14.97 -8.85
N ALA A 19 4.94 -14.25 -9.89
CA ALA A 19 5.77 -14.81 -10.96
C ALA A 19 7.15 -15.30 -10.48
N TYR A 20 7.63 -14.77 -9.35
CA TYR A 20 8.87 -15.20 -8.70
C TYR A 20 8.64 -15.72 -7.27
N GLY A 21 7.41 -16.13 -6.94
CA GLY A 21 7.09 -16.83 -5.71
C GLY A 21 7.12 -15.99 -4.43
N ASP A 22 6.99 -14.66 -4.54
CA ASP A 22 6.97 -13.76 -3.38
C ASP A 22 5.56 -13.63 -2.78
N VAL A 23 5.46 -13.01 -1.61
CA VAL A 23 4.20 -12.70 -0.95
C VAL A 23 3.37 -11.75 -1.85
N PRO A 24 2.11 -12.09 -2.18
CA PRO A 24 1.30 -11.41 -3.18
C PRO A 24 0.74 -10.05 -2.70
N VAL A 25 1.61 -9.05 -2.59
CA VAL A 25 1.25 -7.66 -2.23
C VAL A 25 1.65 -6.73 -3.37
N GLY A 26 0.71 -5.87 -3.75
CA GLY A 26 0.91 -4.79 -4.73
C GLY A 26 0.60 -3.43 -4.11
N ALA A 27 1.27 -2.39 -4.60
CA ALA A 27 1.12 -1.02 -4.15
C ALA A 27 1.24 -0.03 -5.33
N VAL A 28 0.40 1.01 -5.29
CA VAL A 28 0.36 2.09 -6.29
C VAL A 28 0.35 3.44 -5.58
N VAL A 29 1.21 4.37 -6.02
CA VAL A 29 1.20 5.75 -5.57
C VAL A 29 0.55 6.61 -6.65
N VAL A 30 -0.42 7.42 -6.26
CA VAL A 30 -1.20 8.29 -7.14
C VAL A 30 -1.07 9.74 -6.69
N ARG A 31 -0.96 10.67 -7.64
CA ARG A 31 -1.01 12.12 -7.42
C ARG A 31 -1.81 12.75 -8.55
N ASP A 32 -2.74 13.64 -8.24
CA ASP A 32 -3.54 14.36 -9.25
C ASP A 32 -4.20 13.44 -10.30
N SER A 33 -4.71 12.29 -9.86
CA SER A 33 -5.27 11.22 -10.71
C SER A 33 -4.29 10.47 -11.62
N GLU A 34 -2.99 10.73 -11.52
CA GLU A 34 -1.92 10.05 -12.27
C GLU A 34 -1.19 9.03 -11.40
N VAL A 35 -0.82 7.89 -11.98
CA VAL A 35 0.01 6.87 -11.31
C VAL A 35 1.48 7.30 -11.31
N ILE A 36 1.99 7.62 -10.13
CA ILE A 36 3.38 8.06 -9.88
C ILE A 36 4.31 6.92 -9.51
N ALA A 37 3.80 5.76 -9.10
CA ALA A 37 4.57 4.53 -8.97
C ALA A 37 3.63 3.34 -8.87
N ALA A 38 4.10 2.19 -9.33
CA ALA A 38 3.47 0.90 -9.09
C ALA A 38 4.58 -0.11 -8.77
N ALA A 39 4.35 -0.94 -7.77
CA ALA A 39 5.29 -1.96 -7.36
C ALA A 39 4.56 -3.14 -6.69
N CYS A 40 5.27 -4.24 -6.56
CA CYS A 40 4.88 -5.38 -5.74
C CYS A 40 6.05 -5.79 -4.85
N ASN A 41 5.83 -6.74 -3.95
CA ASN A 41 6.92 -7.31 -3.16
C ASN A 41 8.00 -7.91 -4.08
N GLU A 42 9.25 -7.66 -3.75
CA GLU A 42 10.44 -8.16 -4.45
C GLU A 42 11.50 -8.64 -3.45
N ARG A 43 11.07 -9.16 -2.29
CA ARG A 43 11.93 -9.74 -1.25
C ARG A 43 12.75 -10.90 -1.79
N GLU A 44 12.08 -11.86 -2.42
CA GLU A 44 12.72 -13.06 -2.97
C GLU A 44 13.56 -12.69 -4.21
N LEU A 45 13.06 -11.78 -5.05
CA LEU A 45 13.76 -11.35 -6.26
C LEU A 45 15.05 -10.58 -5.97
N ARG A 46 15.05 -9.74 -4.92
CA ARG A 46 16.20 -8.88 -4.56
C ARG A 46 17.04 -9.43 -3.42
N ASN A 47 16.60 -10.52 -2.79
CA ASN A 47 17.15 -11.03 -1.53
C ASN A 47 17.25 -9.91 -0.46
N ASP A 48 16.18 -9.11 -0.35
CA ASP A 48 16.11 -7.92 0.50
C ASP A 48 14.87 -8.00 1.41
N PRO A 49 15.04 -8.11 2.74
CA PRO A 49 13.92 -8.24 3.66
C PRO A 49 13.02 -6.98 3.70
N THR A 50 13.49 -5.85 3.18
CA THR A 50 12.77 -4.56 3.16
C THR A 50 12.12 -4.25 1.82
N ALA A 51 12.27 -5.13 0.81
CA ALA A 51 11.71 -4.97 -0.54
C ALA A 51 10.20 -5.26 -0.59
N HIS A 52 9.46 -4.59 0.30
CA HIS A 52 8.00 -4.58 0.34
C HIS A 52 7.44 -3.62 -0.71
N ALA A 53 6.25 -3.93 -1.23
CA ALA A 53 5.57 -3.16 -2.27
C ALA A 53 5.48 -1.67 -1.93
N GLU A 54 5.11 -1.34 -0.70
CA GLU A 54 4.96 0.04 -0.21
C GLU A 54 6.31 0.76 -0.24
N VAL A 55 7.36 0.16 0.32
CA VAL A 55 8.70 0.76 0.36
C VAL A 55 9.23 1.02 -1.05
N ILE A 56 9.02 0.07 -1.96
CA ILE A 56 9.45 0.18 -3.36
C ILE A 56 8.67 1.28 -4.07
N ALA A 57 7.34 1.30 -3.92
CA ALA A 57 6.47 2.30 -4.54
C ALA A 57 6.79 3.71 -4.04
N LEU A 58 7.01 3.90 -2.73
CA LEU A 58 7.38 5.20 -2.14
C LEU A 58 8.74 5.70 -2.66
N ARG A 59 9.75 4.82 -2.74
CA ARG A 59 11.07 5.19 -3.28
C ARG A 59 10.98 5.59 -4.76
N ALA A 60 10.22 4.82 -5.55
CA ALA A 60 10.01 5.13 -6.96
C ALA A 60 9.23 6.44 -7.15
N ALA A 61 8.21 6.67 -6.32
CA ALA A 61 7.42 7.89 -6.36
C ALA A 61 8.25 9.12 -5.98
N ALA A 62 9.04 9.05 -4.91
CA ALA A 62 9.93 10.12 -4.49
C ALA A 62 10.93 10.52 -5.58
N LYS A 63 11.50 9.52 -6.28
CA LYS A 63 12.38 9.76 -7.42
C LYS A 63 11.66 10.44 -8.58
N ARG A 64 10.41 10.05 -8.88
CA ARG A 64 9.62 10.64 -9.97
C ARG A 64 9.14 12.06 -9.67
N VAL A 65 8.73 12.32 -8.43
CA VAL A 65 8.33 13.64 -7.94
C VAL A 65 9.53 14.58 -7.78
N GLY A 66 10.74 14.04 -7.60
CA GLY A 66 11.93 14.83 -7.31
C GLY A 66 11.98 15.34 -5.87
N SER A 67 11.24 14.71 -4.95
CA SER A 67 11.15 15.08 -3.54
C SER A 67 10.93 13.83 -2.69
N TRP A 68 11.52 13.81 -1.49
CA TRP A 68 11.24 12.77 -0.50
C TRP A 68 9.87 12.93 0.18
N ARG A 69 9.26 14.13 0.08
CA ARG A 69 7.92 14.42 0.61
C ARG A 69 6.86 14.11 -0.44
N LEU A 70 5.91 13.26 -0.07
CA LEU A 70 4.81 12.78 -0.92
C LEU A 70 3.44 13.26 -0.39
N THR A 71 3.37 14.47 0.17
CA THR A 71 2.17 15.02 0.82
C THR A 71 0.93 15.02 -0.07
N ASP A 72 1.09 15.30 -1.36
CA ASP A 72 -0.03 15.33 -2.31
C ASP A 72 -0.32 13.95 -2.93
N CYS A 73 0.31 12.89 -2.42
CA CYS A 73 0.16 11.55 -2.94
C CYS A 73 -0.77 10.70 -2.07
N THR A 74 -1.48 9.78 -2.72
CA THR A 74 -2.22 8.68 -2.09
C THR A 74 -1.53 7.37 -2.39
N LEU A 75 -1.29 6.56 -1.36
CA LEU A 75 -0.79 5.19 -1.49
C LEU A 75 -1.95 4.20 -1.42
N TYR A 76 -2.12 3.39 -2.46
CA TYR A 76 -3.02 2.25 -2.50
C TYR A 76 -2.22 0.97 -2.32
N VAL A 77 -2.62 0.09 -1.42
CA VAL A 77 -1.93 -1.18 -1.16
C VAL A 77 -2.92 -2.33 -0.96
N THR A 78 -2.64 -3.50 -1.50
CA THR A 78 -3.61 -4.61 -1.48
C THR A 78 -3.80 -5.24 -0.10
N LEU A 79 -2.85 -5.03 0.81
CA LEU A 79 -2.85 -5.53 2.18
C LEU A 79 -2.49 -4.39 3.14
N GLU A 80 -3.02 -4.43 4.36
CA GLU A 80 -2.65 -3.52 5.43
C GLU A 80 -1.12 -3.47 5.62
N PRO A 81 -0.51 -2.26 5.63
CA PRO A 81 0.93 -2.10 5.80
C PRO A 81 1.45 -2.66 7.12
N CYS A 82 2.59 -3.34 7.10
CA CYS A 82 3.27 -3.74 8.34
C CYS A 82 3.89 -2.52 9.06
N THR A 83 4.37 -2.72 10.29
CA THR A 83 4.98 -1.64 11.12
C THR A 83 6.12 -0.91 10.41
N MET A 84 6.96 -1.63 9.66
CA MET A 84 8.03 -1.03 8.84
C MET A 84 7.47 -0.12 7.75
N CYS A 85 6.49 -0.61 6.99
CA CYS A 85 5.87 0.14 5.89
C CYS A 85 5.07 1.35 6.42
N ALA A 86 4.34 1.19 7.53
CA ALA A 86 3.67 2.28 8.22
C ALA A 86 4.65 3.39 8.64
N GLY A 87 5.82 3.02 9.18
CA GLY A 87 6.89 3.97 9.48
C GLY A 87 7.41 4.68 8.23
N ALA A 88 7.59 3.97 7.11
CA ALA A 88 8.02 4.55 5.84
C ALA A 88 6.99 5.52 5.25
N ILE A 89 5.69 5.20 5.35
CA ILE A 89 4.57 6.05 4.93
C ILE A 89 4.59 7.37 5.73
N ILE A 90 4.70 7.28 7.06
CA ILE A 90 4.76 8.47 7.94
C ILE A 90 5.98 9.33 7.60
N ASN A 91 7.14 8.71 7.42
CA ASN A 91 8.40 9.41 7.13
C ASN A 91 8.40 10.08 5.75
N SER A 92 7.73 9.48 4.77
CA SER A 92 7.57 10.04 3.41
C SER A 92 6.44 11.08 3.31
N ARG A 93 5.67 11.29 4.39
CA ARG A 93 4.59 12.27 4.47
C ARG A 93 3.47 12.02 3.47
N VAL A 94 3.20 10.78 3.09
CA VAL A 94 2.04 10.45 2.24
C VAL A 94 0.76 11.00 2.88
N GLY A 95 -0.08 11.67 2.08
CA GLY A 95 -1.30 12.31 2.60
C GLY A 95 -2.37 11.31 2.98
N THR A 96 -2.57 10.30 2.13
CA THR A 96 -3.64 9.30 2.29
C THR A 96 -3.13 7.90 2.01
N VAL A 97 -3.55 6.94 2.82
CA VAL A 97 -3.34 5.51 2.56
C VAL A 97 -4.69 4.82 2.46
N VAL A 98 -4.85 4.01 1.42
CA VAL A 98 -6.01 3.17 1.17
C VAL A 98 -5.52 1.74 1.06
N PHE A 99 -6.05 0.84 1.88
CA PHE A 99 -5.68 -0.58 1.80
C PHE A 99 -6.88 -1.50 1.57
N GLY A 100 -6.61 -2.63 0.91
CA GLY A 100 -7.61 -3.61 0.49
C GLY A 100 -8.05 -4.55 1.63
N ALA A 101 -7.22 -5.54 1.96
CA ALA A 101 -7.50 -6.47 3.05
C ALA A 101 -6.81 -6.06 4.35
N GLY A 102 -7.51 -6.16 5.49
CA GLY A 102 -6.90 -6.03 6.81
C GLY A 102 -5.95 -7.21 7.11
N ALA A 103 -4.80 -6.95 7.72
CA ALA A 103 -3.86 -7.99 8.11
C ALA A 103 -4.10 -8.41 9.56
N VAL A 104 -4.47 -9.68 9.78
CA VAL A 104 -4.79 -10.23 11.12
C VAL A 104 -3.55 -10.34 12.04
N ILE A 105 -2.37 -9.85 11.63
CA ILE A 105 -1.09 -10.03 12.36
C ILE A 105 -0.52 -8.69 12.85
N VAL A 106 -1.15 -7.55 12.58
CA VAL A 106 -0.77 -6.26 13.19
C VAL A 106 -1.99 -5.63 13.86
N ASP A 107 -2.43 -6.26 14.94
CA ASP A 107 -3.47 -5.70 15.79
C ASP A 107 -2.95 -4.47 16.54
N ALA A 108 -2.96 -3.30 15.88
CA ALA A 108 -3.09 -2.02 16.57
C ALA A 108 -4.59 -1.82 16.84
N THR A 109 -5.12 -2.58 17.80
CA THR A 109 -6.53 -2.58 18.18
C THR A 109 -6.97 -1.17 18.57
N VAL A 110 -7.79 -0.52 17.73
CA VAL A 110 -8.99 0.13 18.25
C VAL A 110 -10.08 -0.94 18.19
N GLN A 111 -10.48 -1.42 19.37
CA GLN A 111 -11.46 -2.47 19.54
C GLN A 111 -12.79 -2.12 18.87
N GLY A 112 -13.40 -3.11 18.19
CA GLY A 112 -14.85 -3.22 18.11
C GLY A 112 -15.41 -3.82 16.83
N MET A 113 -15.62 -5.13 16.83
CA MET A 113 -16.83 -5.87 16.39
C MET A 113 -16.58 -7.11 15.52
N GLY A 114 -16.97 -8.28 16.05
CA GLY A 114 -17.89 -9.22 15.38
C GLY A 114 -17.32 -10.26 14.40
N ARG A 115 -17.39 -11.54 14.80
CA ARG A 115 -17.10 -12.76 14.00
C ARG A 115 -18.20 -13.06 12.95
N GLY A 116 -17.83 -13.73 11.84
CA GLY A 116 -18.75 -14.62 11.08
C GLY A 116 -18.39 -14.86 9.60
N PRO A 117 -18.57 -16.09 9.04
CA PRO A 117 -18.01 -16.51 7.75
C PRO A 117 -18.92 -16.23 6.55
N GLY A 118 -18.32 -15.93 5.40
CA GLY A 118 -18.99 -15.86 4.10
C GLY A 118 -19.31 -14.43 3.65
N ASN A 119 -18.86 -14.11 2.43
CA ASN A 119 -18.85 -12.79 1.77
C ASN A 119 -17.77 -11.82 2.28
N VAL A 120 -16.61 -11.85 1.61
CA VAL A 120 -15.60 -10.80 1.71
C VAL A 120 -16.22 -9.51 1.16
N ARG A 121 -16.77 -8.68 2.05
CA ARG A 121 -16.94 -7.27 1.76
C ARG A 121 -15.54 -6.69 1.69
N THR A 122 -15.17 -6.10 0.55
CA THR A 122 -13.98 -5.26 0.46
C THR A 122 -14.27 -3.97 1.22
N GLU A 123 -14.12 -4.02 2.55
CA GLU A 123 -14.12 -2.81 3.37
C GLU A 123 -12.74 -2.17 3.24
N TYR A 124 -12.70 -1.07 2.51
CA TYR A 124 -11.50 -0.22 2.46
C TYR A 124 -11.43 0.57 3.75
N VAL A 125 -10.30 0.49 4.43
CA VAL A 125 -10.00 1.43 5.50
C VAL A 125 -9.23 2.59 4.88
N VAL A 126 -9.87 3.75 4.84
CA VAL A 126 -9.22 5.01 4.44
C VAL A 126 -8.68 5.66 5.70
N MET A 127 -7.36 5.79 5.79
CA MET A 127 -6.72 6.53 6.87
C MET A 127 -6.18 7.85 6.33
N GLU A 128 -6.82 8.96 6.71
CA GLU A 128 -6.30 10.31 6.45
C GLU A 128 -5.24 10.65 7.52
N LEU A 129 -3.98 10.76 7.11
CA LEU A 129 -2.86 10.97 8.03
C LEU A 129 -2.52 12.45 8.25
N THR A 130 -2.98 13.35 7.39
CA THR A 130 -2.50 14.74 7.35
C THR A 130 -3.59 15.82 7.24
N ARG A 131 -4.67 15.73 8.03
CA ARG A 131 -5.50 16.92 8.32
C ARG A 131 -5.01 17.63 9.58
N ARG A 132 -4.10 18.59 9.40
CA ARG A 132 -3.94 19.76 10.29
C ARG A 132 -3.61 20.98 9.46
#